data_AF-A0A383D880-F1
#
_entry.id   AF-A0A383D880-F1
#
_cell.length_a   1.000
_cell.length_b   1.000
_cell.length_c   1.000
_cell.angle_alpha   90.00
_cell.angle_beta   90.00
_cell.angle_gamma   90.00
#
_symmetry.space_group_name_H-M   'P 1'
#
loop_
_entity.id
_entity.type
_entity.pdbx_description
1 polymer ?
#
loop_
_entity_poly.entity_id
_entity_poly.type
_entity_poly.pdbx_seq_one_letter_code
_entity_poly.pdbx_strand_id
1 'polypeptide(L)'
;MSTTGRFIQVVMMSAAFTATGSNVAHAQTQSLGLNLGYFAVKGEDTRIFDDVIATNRTIFEFDLSQFNNASVGVEWLVEVGDYVEAGVGVGFYQQTVLSYDREFVHDDGSDILQDFKLRVTPVTVVGRFFPFSLRSPIQPYAGAGV
;
A
#
# COMPACT_ATOMS: atom_id res chain seq x y z
N MET A 1 -16.71 28.65 -4.03
CA MET A 1 -16.49 27.42 -4.82
C MET A 1 -15.01 27.08 -4.67
N SER A 2 -14.67 26.19 -3.73
CA SER A 2 -13.29 25.78 -3.44
C SER A 2 -13.24 24.27 -3.56
N THR A 3 -12.52 23.78 -4.56
CA THR A 3 -12.31 22.36 -4.81
C THR A 3 -11.20 21.88 -3.88
N THR A 4 -11.54 21.57 -2.64
CA THR A 4 -10.62 20.89 -1.72
C THR A 4 -10.57 19.42 -2.10
N GLY A 5 -9.53 19.01 -2.82
CA GLY A 5 -9.22 17.60 -3.05
C GLY A 5 -9.02 16.90 -1.69
N ARG A 6 -9.92 15.97 -1.38
CA ARG A 6 -9.89 15.19 -0.13
C ARG A 6 -8.90 14.05 -0.30
N PHE A 7 -7.74 14.16 0.33
CA PHE A 7 -6.70 13.12 0.32
C PHE A 7 -7.03 12.04 1.36
N ILE A 8 -7.11 10.79 0.90
CA ILE A 8 -7.19 9.60 1.75
C ILE A 8 -5.79 9.34 2.33
N GLN A 9 -5.63 9.45 3.65
CA GLN A 9 -4.39 9.08 4.33
C GLN A 9 -4.37 7.57 4.60
N VAL A 10 -3.48 6.85 3.92
CA VAL A 10 -3.23 5.41 4.09
C VAL A 10 -1.95 5.22 4.91
N VAL A 11 -1.97 4.31 5.88
CA VAL A 11 -0.78 3.89 6.64
C VAL A 11 -0.39 2.49 6.13
N MET A 12 0.75 2.39 5.44
CA MET A 12 1.33 1.11 5.04
C MET A 12 2.42 0.68 6.03
N MET A 13 2.40 -0.58 6.43
CA MET A 13 3.47 -1.21 7.21
C MET A 13 4.07 -2.34 6.35
N SER A 14 5.32 -2.15 5.90
CA SER A 14 6.01 -3.09 5.00
C SER A 14 7.25 -3.66 5.69
N ALA A 15 7.39 -4.99 5.70
CA ALA A 15 8.64 -5.66 6.00
C ALA A 15 9.30 -6.06 4.68
N ALA A 16 10.45 -5.47 4.34
CA ALA A 16 11.17 -5.76 3.10
C ALA A 16 12.36 -6.69 3.37
N PHE A 17 12.49 -7.76 2.56
CA PHE A 17 13.66 -8.62 2.50
C PHE A 17 14.36 -8.39 1.16
N THR A 18 15.54 -7.78 1.18
CA THR A 18 16.29 -7.43 -0.04
C THR A 18 17.41 -8.43 -0.27
N ALA A 19 17.36 -9.18 -1.38
CA ALA A 19 18.48 -9.96 -1.88
C ALA A 19 19.29 -9.11 -2.87
N THR A 20 20.51 -8.73 -2.50
CA THR A 20 21.37 -7.88 -3.34
C THR A 20 22.22 -8.74 -4.31
N GLY A 21 22.05 -8.54 -5.61
CA GLY A 21 22.99 -9.00 -6.64
C GLY A 21 24.08 -7.95 -6.85
N SER A 22 25.35 -8.33 -6.74
CA SER A 22 26.49 -7.44 -6.91
C SER A 22 26.74 -7.11 -8.38
N ASN A 23 26.85 -5.82 -8.70
CA ASN A 23 27.49 -5.36 -9.94
C ASN A 23 28.54 -4.31 -9.59
N VAL A 24 29.79 -4.63 -9.92
CA VAL A 24 30.96 -3.78 -9.74
C VAL A 24 31.03 -2.73 -10.85
N ALA A 25 30.84 -1.46 -10.49
CA ALA A 25 31.44 -0.31 -11.18
C ALA A 25 31.42 0.90 -10.24
N HIS A 26 32.58 1.56 -10.08
CA HIS A 26 32.72 2.77 -9.28
C HIS A 26 31.93 3.95 -9.90
N ALA A 27 30.65 4.09 -9.56
CA ALA A 27 29.83 5.30 -9.64
C ALA A 27 28.40 4.91 -9.25
N GLN A 28 27.91 5.37 -8.09
CA GLN A 28 26.49 5.33 -7.70
C GLN A 28 25.80 3.97 -7.94
N THR A 29 25.89 3.06 -6.97
CA THR A 29 25.20 1.77 -7.01
C THR A 29 23.69 1.98 -7.15
N GLN A 30 23.10 1.29 -8.12
CA GLN A 30 21.65 1.23 -8.32
C GLN A 30 21.17 -0.19 -8.03
N SER A 31 20.03 -0.32 -7.37
CA SER A 31 19.42 -1.62 -7.08
C SER A 31 17.94 -1.62 -7.45
N LEU A 32 17.44 -2.81 -7.79
CA LEU A 32 16.03 -3.06 -8.04
C LEU A 32 15.54 -4.05 -7.00
N GLY A 33 14.58 -3.65 -6.19
CA GLY A 33 13.95 -4.46 -5.14
C GLY A 33 12.55 -4.89 -5.54
N LEU A 34 12.16 -6.08 -5.10
CA LEU A 34 10.77 -6.54 -5.12
C LEU A 34 10.26 -6.51 -3.69
N ASN A 35 9.04 -6.03 -3.50
CA ASN A 35 8.40 -6.00 -2.20
C ASN A 35 7.13 -6.86 -2.18
N LEU A 36 6.93 -7.55 -1.05
CA LEU A 36 5.70 -8.23 -0.70
C LEU A 36 5.26 -7.63 0.64
N GLY A 37 4.10 -7.00 0.65
CA GLY A 37 3.55 -6.28 1.79
C GLY A 37 2.14 -6.74 2.13
N TYR A 38 1.57 -6.08 3.12
CA TYR A 38 0.19 -6.25 3.51
C TYR A 38 -0.52 -4.91 3.48
N PHE A 39 -1.61 -4.83 2.73
CA PHE A 39 -2.48 -3.68 2.70
C PHE A 39 -3.67 -3.90 3.63
N ALA A 40 -3.87 -2.97 4.56
CA ALA A 40 -5.01 -2.96 5.45
C ALA A 40 -5.79 -1.66 5.31
N VAL A 41 -7.11 -1.78 5.15
CA VAL A 41 -8.03 -0.63 5.16
C VAL A 41 -8.16 -0.11 6.58
N LYS A 42 -8.24 1.22 6.74
CA LYS A 42 -8.53 1.85 8.03
C LYS A 42 -9.84 1.34 8.62
N GLY A 43 -9.78 0.96 9.89
CA GLY A 43 -10.94 0.53 10.67
C GLY A 43 -11.97 1.64 10.91
N GLU A 44 -13.16 1.23 11.29
CA GLU A 44 -14.37 2.07 11.39
C GLU A 44 -14.21 3.27 12.32
N ASP A 45 -13.62 3.06 13.50
CA ASP A 45 -13.52 4.07 14.56
C ASP A 45 -12.66 5.29 14.20
N THR A 46 -11.90 5.21 13.11
CA THR A 46 -10.97 6.29 12.68
C THR A 46 -11.33 6.91 11.34
N ARG A 47 -12.50 6.56 10.79
CA ARG A 47 -12.99 7.06 9.49
C ARG A 47 -13.73 8.39 9.64
N ILE A 48 -13.62 9.25 8.63
CA ILE A 48 -14.37 10.50 8.56
C ILE A 48 -15.82 10.23 8.14
N PHE A 49 -16.76 11.05 8.61
CA PHE A 49 -18.20 10.86 8.42
C PHE A 49 -18.63 10.68 6.94
N ASP A 50 -17.93 11.32 6.00
CA ASP A 50 -18.20 11.25 4.55
C ASP A 50 -17.19 10.35 3.80
N ASP A 51 -16.75 9.25 4.39
CA ASP A 51 -15.93 8.26 3.68
C ASP A 51 -16.83 7.41 2.76
N VAL A 52 -16.53 7.37 1.45
CA VAL A 52 -17.32 6.64 0.44
C VAL A 52 -17.53 5.17 0.82
N ILE A 53 -16.51 4.53 1.40
CA ILE A 53 -16.61 3.13 1.81
C ILE A 53 -17.52 2.99 3.05
N ALA A 54 -17.56 3.99 3.94
CA ALA A 54 -18.49 4.00 5.06
C ALA A 54 -19.93 4.30 4.62
N THR A 55 -20.12 5.23 3.68
CA THR A 55 -21.43 5.52 3.07
C THR A 55 -21.99 4.29 2.37
N ASN A 56 -21.18 3.55 1.59
CA ASN A 56 -21.65 2.34 0.92
C ASN A 56 -22.14 1.27 1.91
N ARG A 57 -21.62 1.21 3.15
CA ARG A 57 -22.11 0.26 4.17
C ARG A 57 -23.52 0.56 4.70
N THR A 58 -24.04 1.76 4.44
CA THR A 58 -25.44 2.09 4.76
C THR A 58 -26.42 1.43 3.81
N ILE A 59 -25.96 1.02 2.63
CA ILE A 59 -26.77 0.42 1.56
C ILE A 59 -26.41 -1.06 1.35
N PHE A 60 -25.13 -1.40 1.47
CA PHE A 60 -24.59 -2.74 1.23
C PHE A 60 -23.96 -3.33 2.51
N GLU A 61 -24.06 -4.63 2.71
CA GLU A 61 -23.42 -5.30 3.83
C GLU A 61 -22.14 -6.01 3.40
N PHE A 62 -21.01 -5.55 3.96
CA PHE A 62 -19.67 -6.11 3.79
C PHE A 62 -18.78 -5.70 4.96
N ASP A 63 -17.75 -6.50 5.25
CA ASP A 63 -16.76 -6.21 6.29
C ASP A 63 -15.53 -5.51 5.69
N LEU A 64 -15.07 -4.43 6.33
CA LEU A 64 -13.88 -3.70 5.87
C LEU A 64 -12.61 -4.55 5.88
N SER A 65 -12.52 -5.49 6.83
CA SER A 65 -11.37 -6.39 6.96
C SER A 65 -11.22 -7.35 5.78
N GLN A 66 -12.31 -7.64 5.05
CA GLN A 66 -12.29 -8.49 3.86
C GLN A 66 -11.51 -7.85 2.70
N PHE A 67 -11.32 -6.53 2.73
CA PHE A 67 -10.43 -5.83 1.81
C PHE A 67 -8.96 -6.02 2.18
N ASN A 68 -8.59 -6.40 3.40
CA ASN A 68 -7.17 -6.51 3.74
C ASN A 68 -6.53 -7.69 2.99
N ASN A 69 -5.47 -7.45 2.23
CA ASN A 69 -4.79 -8.49 1.46
C ASN A 69 -3.31 -8.16 1.23
N ALA A 70 -2.56 -9.15 0.76
CA ALA A 70 -1.20 -8.96 0.30
C ALA A 70 -1.12 -7.91 -0.82
N SER A 71 -0.04 -7.14 -0.81
CA SER A 71 0.33 -6.20 -1.85
C SER A 71 1.69 -6.58 -2.40
N VAL A 72 1.94 -6.27 -3.66
CA VAL A 72 3.25 -6.47 -4.29
C VAL A 72 3.75 -5.16 -4.88
N GLY A 73 5.04 -5.08 -5.16
CA GLY A 73 5.60 -3.88 -5.76
C GLY A 73 7.06 -4.02 -6.12
N VAL A 74 7.54 -3.01 -6.82
CA VAL A 74 8.91 -2.89 -7.30
C VAL A 74 9.44 -1.55 -6.85
N GLU A 75 10.68 -1.52 -6.41
CA GLU A 75 11.40 -0.31 -6.02
C GLU A 75 12.71 -0.21 -6.76
N TRP A 76 13.01 0.99 -7.26
CA TRP A 76 14.30 1.34 -7.80
C TRP A 76 15.01 2.28 -6.82
N LEU A 77 16.21 1.91 -6.44
CA LEU A 77 16.97 2.52 -5.36
C LEU A 77 18.35 2.91 -5.85
N VAL A 78 18.85 4.00 -5.30
CA VAL A 78 20.11 4.58 -5.70
C VAL A 78 20.85 5.06 -4.45
N GLU A 79 22.09 4.62 -4.31
CA GLU A 79 22.96 5.02 -3.21
C GLU A 79 23.43 6.47 -3.38
N VAL A 80 23.35 7.26 -2.31
CA VAL A 80 23.79 8.64 -2.23
C VAL A 80 24.83 8.77 -1.12
N GLY A 81 26.10 8.62 -1.50
CA GLY A 81 27.21 8.52 -0.54
C GLY A 81 27.24 7.14 0.14
N ASP A 82 27.88 7.07 1.31
CA ASP A 82 28.12 5.77 1.99
C ASP A 82 27.06 5.41 3.05
N TYR A 83 26.07 6.29 3.30
CA TYR A 83 25.12 6.16 4.42
C TYR A 83 23.65 6.34 4.03
N VAL A 84 23.34 6.75 2.80
CA VAL A 84 21.98 7.10 2.38
C VAL A 84 21.64 6.41 1.07
N GLU A 85 20.39 5.96 0.95
CA GLU A 85 19.79 5.46 -0.28
C GLU A 85 18.49 6.24 -0.54
N ALA A 86 18.23 6.58 -1.80
CA ALA A 86 16.98 7.20 -2.22
C ALA A 86 16.36 6.34 -3.32
N GLY A 87 15.03 6.26 -3.35
CA GLY A 87 14.36 5.46 -4.35
C GLY A 87 12.93 5.87 -4.63
N VAL A 88 12.43 5.29 -5.71
CA VAL A 88 11.05 5.41 -6.15
C VAL A 88 10.46 4.02 -6.33
N GLY A 89 9.20 3.86 -5.96
CA GLY A 89 8.52 2.58 -6.00
C GLY A 89 7.16 2.67 -6.68
N VAL A 90 6.74 1.54 -7.23
CA VAL A 90 5.35 1.34 -7.64
C VAL A 90 4.84 0.06 -7.00
N GLY A 91 3.68 0.16 -6.37
CA GLY A 91 2.98 -0.96 -5.76
C GLY A 91 1.72 -1.33 -6.55
N PHE A 92 1.22 -2.51 -6.28
CA PHE A 92 -0.07 -2.98 -6.76
C PHE A 92 -0.77 -3.76 -5.66
N TYR A 93 -2.03 -3.41 -5.44
CA TYR A 93 -2.95 -4.11 -4.58
C TYR A 93 -4.32 -4.18 -5.24
N GLN A 94 -4.99 -5.31 -5.10
CA GLN A 94 -6.34 -5.51 -5.59
C GLN A 94 -7.05 -6.57 -4.74
N GLN A 95 -8.28 -6.27 -4.32
CA GLN A 95 -9.16 -7.23 -3.65
C GLN A 95 -10.60 -7.04 -4.12
N THR A 96 -11.30 -8.14 -4.32
CA THR A 96 -12.74 -8.17 -4.59
C THR A 96 -13.43 -8.83 -3.40
N VAL A 97 -14.50 -8.21 -2.91
CA VAL A 97 -15.32 -8.68 -1.78
C VAL A 97 -16.75 -8.79 -2.25
N LEU A 98 -17.41 -9.89 -1.92
CA LEU A 98 -18.83 -10.09 -2.16
C LEU A 98 -19.64 -9.31 -1.13
N SER A 99 -20.67 -8.61 -1.59
CA SER A 99 -21.62 -7.85 -0.78
C SER A 99 -23.04 -8.15 -1.19
N TYR A 100 -23.99 -7.86 -0.31
CA TYR A 100 -25.42 -7.94 -0.58
C TYR A 100 -26.10 -6.60 -0.29
N ASP A 101 -27.17 -6.31 -1.03
CA ASP A 101 -28.06 -5.17 -0.75
C ASP A 101 -28.81 -5.39 0.57
N ARG A 102 -28.87 -4.36 1.42
CA ARG A 102 -29.52 -4.45 2.74
C ARG A 102 -31.02 -4.23 2.69
N GLU A 103 -31.49 -3.43 1.73
CA GLU A 103 -32.88 -2.97 1.67
C GLU A 103 -33.72 -3.71 0.64
N PHE A 104 -33.09 -4.41 -0.31
CA PHE A 104 -33.78 -5.05 -1.43
C PHE A 104 -33.38 -6.51 -1.59
N VAL A 105 -34.40 -7.34 -1.77
CA VAL A 105 -34.28 -8.76 -2.13
C VAL A 105 -35.01 -8.97 -3.45
N HIS A 106 -34.68 -10.04 -4.16
CA HIS A 106 -35.43 -10.44 -5.35
C HIS A 106 -36.89 -10.76 -5.00
N ASP A 107 -37.77 -10.78 -6.01
CA ASP A 107 -39.17 -11.19 -5.85
C ASP A 107 -39.32 -12.64 -5.32
N ASP A 108 -38.26 -13.45 -5.40
CA ASP A 108 -38.18 -14.81 -4.86
C ASP A 108 -37.62 -14.90 -3.43
N GLY A 109 -37.28 -13.75 -2.82
CA GLY A 109 -36.72 -13.64 -1.47
C GLY A 109 -35.21 -13.87 -1.35
N SER A 110 -34.48 -14.04 -2.46
CA SER A 110 -33.02 -14.17 -2.46
C SER A 110 -32.30 -12.82 -2.42
N ASP A 111 -31.10 -12.80 -1.82
CA ASP A 111 -30.26 -11.61 -1.73
C ASP A 111 -29.72 -11.20 -3.10
N ILE A 112 -29.66 -9.89 -3.36
CA ILE A 112 -29.02 -9.35 -4.56
C ILE A 112 -27.52 -9.30 -4.34
N LEU A 113 -26.80 -10.21 -5.00
CA LEU A 113 -25.34 -10.33 -4.88
C LEU A 113 -24.61 -9.29 -5.75
N GLN A 114 -23.65 -8.61 -5.15
CA GLN A 114 -22.80 -7.62 -5.83
C GLN A 114 -21.33 -7.76 -5.42
N ASP A 115 -20.43 -7.65 -6.40
CA ASP A 115 -18.99 -7.62 -6.17
C ASP A 115 -18.48 -6.18 -6.01
N PHE A 116 -17.84 -5.88 -4.89
CA PHE A 116 -17.05 -4.66 -4.71
C PHE A 116 -15.58 -4.93 -4.89
N LYS A 117 -14.96 -4.18 -5.80
CA LYS A 117 -13.54 -4.28 -6.08
C LYS A 117 -12.80 -3.02 -5.67
N LEU A 118 -11.81 -3.19 -4.80
CA LEU A 118 -10.85 -2.15 -4.47
C LEU A 118 -9.53 -2.43 -5.18
N ARG A 119 -9.01 -1.44 -5.91
CA ARG A 119 -7.70 -1.50 -6.58
C ARG A 119 -6.92 -0.23 -6.24
N VAL A 120 -5.67 -0.41 -5.85
CA VAL A 120 -4.76 0.70 -5.51
C VAL A 120 -3.41 0.45 -6.17
N THR A 121 -2.86 1.50 -6.79
CA THR A 121 -1.51 1.50 -7.37
C THR A 121 -0.72 2.64 -6.73
N PRO A 122 -0.09 2.41 -5.57
CA PRO A 122 0.72 3.44 -4.92
C PRO A 122 1.97 3.71 -5.75
N VAL A 123 2.31 4.99 -5.87
CA VAL A 123 3.63 5.43 -6.33
C VAL A 123 4.30 6.07 -5.13
N THR A 124 5.48 5.57 -4.75
CA THR A 124 6.17 5.98 -3.53
C THR A 124 7.51 6.60 -3.83
N VAL A 125 7.94 7.50 -2.95
CA VAL A 125 9.32 8.01 -2.90
C VAL A 125 9.85 7.76 -1.50
N VAL A 126 11.02 7.13 -1.39
CA VAL A 126 11.60 6.73 -0.10
C VAL A 126 13.05 7.17 0.01
N GLY A 127 13.45 7.60 1.21
CA GLY A 127 14.85 7.76 1.61
C GLY A 127 15.16 6.83 2.77
N ARG A 128 16.34 6.22 2.76
CA ARG A 128 16.83 5.28 3.80
C ARG A 128 18.20 5.73 4.29
N PHE A 129 18.42 5.66 5.61
CA PHE A 129 19.68 5.97 6.27
C PHE A 129 20.23 4.74 6.98
N PHE A 130 21.52 4.47 6.77
CA PHE A 130 22.24 3.30 7.24
C PHE A 130 23.34 3.71 8.24
N PRO A 131 23.17 3.55 9.56
CA PRO A 131 24.13 4.05 10.55
C PRO A 131 25.52 3.40 10.50
N PHE A 132 25.66 2.22 9.89
CA PHE A 132 26.92 1.46 9.84
C PHE A 132 27.54 1.38 8.44
N SER A 133 27.13 2.27 7.52
CA SER A 133 27.46 2.26 6.10
C SER A 133 26.76 1.19 5.26
N LEU A 134 26.48 1.56 4.01
CA LEU A 134 26.00 0.71 2.91
C LEU A 134 26.98 -0.41 2.51
N ARG A 135 28.19 -0.42 3.06
CA ARG A 135 29.21 -1.45 2.78
C ARG A 135 29.33 -2.48 3.90
N SER A 136 28.60 -2.30 4.99
CA SER A 136 28.61 -3.26 6.09
C SER A 136 27.99 -4.60 5.66
N PRO A 137 28.48 -5.75 6.16
CA PRO A 137 27.84 -7.04 5.96
C PRO A 137 26.40 -7.10 6.51
N ILE A 138 26.10 -6.28 7.51
CA ILE A 138 24.76 -6.15 8.11
C ILE A 138 24.37 -4.67 8.05
N GLN A 139 23.23 -4.39 7.43
CA GLN A 139 22.80 -3.04 7.06
C GLN A 139 21.43 -2.72 7.68
N PRO A 140 21.37 -2.47 9.00
CA PRO A 140 20.15 -1.90 9.56
C PRO A 140 19.93 -0.51 8.96
N TYR A 141 18.68 -0.11 8.79
CA TYR A 141 18.35 1.20 8.27
C TYR A 141 17.09 1.77 8.91
N ALA A 142 16.96 3.09 8.86
CA ALA A 142 15.72 3.81 9.10
C ALA A 142 15.30 4.49 7.80
N GLY A 143 14.01 4.39 7.45
CA GLY A 143 13.48 4.94 6.20
C GLY A 143 12.28 5.84 6.43
N ALA A 144 12.10 6.82 5.55
CA ALA A 144 10.93 7.68 5.47
C ALA A 144 10.52 7.86 4.00
N GLY A 145 9.23 7.95 3.74
CA GLY A 145 8.72 8.10 2.38
C GLY A 145 7.31 8.67 2.32
N VAL A 146 6.85 8.92 1.10
CA VAL A 146 5.49 9.37 0.75
C VAL A 146 4.85 8.40 -0.22
#